data_AF-A0A8C5QK41-F1
#
_entry.id   AF-A0A8C5QK41-F1
#
_cell.length_a   1.000
_cell.length_b   1.000
_cell.length_c   1.000
_cell.angle_alpha   90.00
_cell.angle_beta   90.00
_cell.angle_gamma   90.00
#
_symmetry.space_group_name_H-M   'P 1'
#
loop_
_entity.id
_entity.type
_entity.pdbx_description
1 polymer ?
#
loop_
_entity_poly.entity_id
_entity_poly.type
_entity_poly.pdbx_seq_one_letter_code
_entity_poly.pdbx_strand_id
1 'polypeptide(L)'
;MQGKGDDTAVNGIRLYCRPRDANTPQTIITPSQGPWGSWTSPFVCSSGYLVSFSMKVEPPQGSGDDTAVNNFKFRCSNGQEIEGVGLPWGSYGGWSDSCTNGICGVQTKVEGPQLWGDDTALNDAIFFCC
;
A
#
# COMPACT_ATOMS: atom_id res chain seq x y z
N MET A 1 -23.11 -3.23 12.56
CA MET A 1 -22.88 -3.54 13.99
C MET A 1 -21.41 -3.94 14.11
N GLN A 2 -20.62 -3.19 14.87
CA GLN A 2 -19.18 -3.39 15.09
C GLN A 2 -18.96 -4.54 16.09
N GLY A 3 -18.04 -5.45 15.76
CA GLY A 3 -17.45 -6.38 16.72
C GLY A 3 -16.29 -5.70 17.44
N LYS A 4 -16.16 -5.90 18.74
CA LYS A 4 -14.96 -5.55 19.51
C LYS A 4 -13.76 -6.36 18.96
N GLY A 5 -12.88 -5.73 18.17
CA GLY A 5 -11.61 -6.32 17.73
C GLY A 5 -11.05 -5.67 16.48
N ASP A 6 -10.15 -4.70 16.67
CA ASP A 6 -8.99 -4.32 15.84
C ASP A 6 -9.16 -4.31 14.30
N ASP A 7 -9.95 -3.38 13.79
CA ASP A 7 -9.91 -2.99 12.38
C ASP A 7 -8.66 -2.13 12.13
N THR A 8 -7.47 -2.73 12.19
CA THR A 8 -6.21 -1.99 12.01
C THR A 8 -5.96 -1.65 10.54
N ALA A 9 -5.57 -0.41 10.29
CA ALA A 9 -5.19 0.10 8.96
C ALA A 9 -4.04 -0.71 8.33
N VAL A 10 -3.62 -0.36 7.11
CA VAL A 10 -2.50 -1.03 6.44
C VAL A 10 -1.24 -0.91 7.31
N ASN A 11 -0.64 -2.05 7.63
CA ASN A 11 0.58 -2.12 8.45
C ASN A 11 1.85 -2.26 7.60
N GLY A 12 1.75 -2.65 6.33
CA GLY A 12 2.90 -2.82 5.46
C GLY A 12 2.53 -3.13 4.01
N ILE A 13 3.51 -2.97 3.12
CA ILE A 13 3.38 -3.23 1.68
C ILE A 13 4.55 -4.11 1.23
N ARG A 14 4.33 -5.01 0.27
CA ARG A 14 5.40 -5.74 -0.42
C ARG A 14 5.27 -5.57 -1.92
N LEU A 15 6.37 -5.27 -2.60
CA LEU A 15 6.43 -5.26 -4.06
C LEU A 15 7.08 -6.53 -4.58
N TYR A 16 6.43 -7.16 -5.55
CA TYR A 16 6.90 -8.36 -6.24
C TYR A 16 7.45 -7.95 -7.60
N CYS A 17 8.77 -7.72 -7.67
CA CYS A 17 9.45 -7.20 -8.86
C CYS A 17 9.90 -8.36 -9.75
N ARG A 18 9.30 -8.45 -10.95
CA ARG A 18 9.71 -9.40 -11.98
C ARG A 18 10.72 -8.75 -12.92
N PRO A 19 11.91 -9.33 -13.10
CA PRO A 19 12.87 -8.83 -14.07
C PRO A 19 12.38 -9.04 -15.50
N ARG A 20 12.90 -8.24 -16.44
CA ARG A 20 12.60 -8.37 -17.87
C ARG A 20 13.25 -9.60 -18.50
N ASP A 21 14.38 -10.05 -17.96
CA ASP A 21 15.05 -11.28 -18.36
C ASP A 21 14.54 -12.46 -17.54
N ALA A 22 14.12 -13.52 -18.23
CA ALA A 22 13.62 -14.76 -17.62
C ALA A 22 14.69 -15.51 -16.80
N ASN A 23 15.97 -15.22 -17.00
CA ASN A 23 17.07 -15.85 -16.24
C ASN A 23 17.35 -15.14 -14.91
N THR A 24 16.78 -13.95 -14.69
CA THR A 24 16.96 -13.22 -13.44
C THR A 24 15.87 -13.64 -12.43
N PRO A 25 16.23 -13.93 -11.18
CA PRO A 25 15.24 -14.30 -10.17
C PRO A 25 14.35 -13.10 -9.81
N GLN A 26 13.10 -13.41 -9.47
CA GLN A 26 12.17 -12.41 -8.94
C GLN A 26 12.69 -11.85 -7.61
N THR A 27 12.56 -10.54 -7.43
CA THR A 27 12.92 -9.86 -6.17
C THR A 27 11.66 -9.42 -5.44
N ILE A 28 11.62 -9.57 -4.12
CA ILE A 28 10.54 -9.07 -3.27
C ILE A 28 11.09 -7.93 -2.42
N ILE A 29 10.54 -6.73 -2.58
CA ILE A 29 10.91 -5.55 -1.80
C ILE A 29 9.92 -5.45 -0.63
N THR A 30 10.45 -5.51 0.59
CA THR A 30 9.68 -5.30 1.84
C THR A 30 10.30 -4.12 2.59
N PRO A 31 9.75 -2.89 2.47
CA PRO A 31 10.20 -1.74 3.25
C PRO A 31 9.79 -1.90 4.72
N SER A 32 10.04 -0.87 5.53
CA SER A 32 9.59 -0.82 6.93
C SER A 32 8.08 -1.09 7.04
N GLN A 33 7.72 -1.85 8.06
CA GLN A 33 6.35 -2.32 8.31
C GLN A 33 6.05 -2.30 9.82
N GLY A 34 4.77 -2.28 10.17
CA GLY A 34 4.30 -2.51 11.52
C GLY A 34 4.44 -3.97 11.98
N PRO A 35 4.35 -4.22 13.30
CA PRO A 35 4.53 -5.55 13.88
C PRO A 35 3.27 -6.43 13.79
N TRP A 36 2.13 -5.88 13.39
CA TRP A 36 0.83 -6.54 13.42
C TRP A 36 0.30 -6.88 12.02
N GLY A 37 -0.71 -7.76 11.99
CA GLY A 37 -1.39 -8.20 10.76
C GLY A 37 -0.78 -9.45 10.11
N SER A 38 -1.33 -9.84 8.97
CA SER A 38 -0.86 -10.95 8.15
C SER A 38 -0.82 -10.54 6.69
N TRP A 39 0.16 -11.04 5.94
CA TRP A 39 0.27 -10.76 4.52
C TRP A 39 -0.85 -11.43 3.74
N THR A 40 -1.50 -10.68 2.86
CA THR A 40 -2.42 -11.24 1.86
C THR A 40 -1.64 -11.98 0.77
N SER A 41 -2.33 -12.75 -0.07
CA SER A 41 -1.78 -13.13 -1.37
C SER A 41 -1.44 -11.89 -2.21
N PRO A 42 -0.43 -11.96 -3.09
CA PRO A 42 -0.06 -10.83 -3.93
C PRO A 42 -1.14 -10.54 -4.98
N PHE A 43 -1.46 -9.26 -5.16
CA PHE A 43 -2.27 -8.78 -6.28
C PHE A 43 -1.34 -8.49 -7.45
N VAL A 44 -1.61 -9.11 -8.61
CA VAL A 44 -0.72 -9.07 -9.77
C VAL A 44 -1.51 -8.62 -11.00
N CYS A 45 -0.91 -7.75 -11.82
CA CYS A 45 -1.46 -7.42 -13.12
C CYS A 45 -1.61 -8.67 -13.99
N SER A 46 -2.71 -8.80 -14.72
CA SER A 46 -2.89 -9.91 -15.67
C SER A 46 -1.79 -9.94 -16.74
N SER A 47 -1.31 -8.77 -17.14
CA SER A 47 -0.11 -8.56 -17.94
C SER A 47 0.51 -7.20 -17.61
N GLY A 48 1.80 -7.04 -17.93
CA GLY A 48 2.50 -5.77 -17.68
C GLY A 48 2.97 -5.60 -16.24
N TYR A 49 3.04 -4.36 -15.79
CA TYR A 49 3.62 -3.96 -14.50
C TYR A 49 2.86 -2.77 -13.91
N LEU A 50 3.04 -2.51 -12.62
CA LEU A 50 2.42 -1.38 -11.92
C LEU A 50 3.02 -0.06 -12.44
N VAL A 51 2.18 0.93 -12.71
CA VAL A 51 2.59 2.23 -13.25
C VAL A 51 2.10 3.43 -12.43
N SER A 52 1.01 3.29 -11.68
CA SER A 52 0.45 4.39 -10.86
C SER A 52 -0.30 3.80 -9.67
N PHE A 53 -0.49 4.60 -8.62
CA PHE A 53 -1.18 4.20 -7.41
C PHE A 53 -2.16 5.26 -6.92
N SER A 54 -3.12 4.84 -6.09
CA SER A 54 -4.01 5.72 -5.32
C SER A 54 -4.18 5.14 -3.92
N MET A 55 -4.10 6.00 -2.91
CA MET A 55 -4.22 5.63 -1.50
C MET A 55 -5.62 5.93 -0.99
N LYS A 56 -6.16 5.02 -0.17
CA LYS A 56 -7.40 5.24 0.56
C LYS A 56 -7.07 5.68 1.98
N VAL A 57 -7.51 6.87 2.34
CA VAL A 57 -7.30 7.46 3.67
C VAL A 57 -8.63 8.00 4.18
N GLU A 58 -8.78 8.12 5.50
CA GLU A 58 -9.90 8.85 6.09
C GLU A 58 -9.65 10.36 6.04
N PRO A 59 -10.71 11.18 5.88
CA PRO A 59 -10.56 12.62 5.98
C PRO A 59 -10.17 13.01 7.42
N PRO A 60 -9.48 14.15 7.62
CA PRO A 60 -9.11 14.61 8.96
C PRO A 60 -10.32 14.64 9.90
N GLN A 61 -10.28 13.87 10.98
CA GLN A 61 -11.30 13.82 12.03
C GLN A 61 -11.03 14.84 13.16
N GLY A 62 -9.93 15.59 13.10
CA GLY A 62 -9.63 16.71 14.00
C GLY A 62 -8.60 16.35 15.05
N SER A 63 -9.02 15.96 16.26
CA SER A 63 -8.11 15.70 17.40
C SER A 63 -7.80 14.20 17.59
N GLY A 64 -7.85 13.40 16.52
CA GLY A 64 -7.54 11.96 16.51
C GLY A 64 -6.49 11.60 15.47
N ASP A 65 -6.02 10.35 15.48
CA ASP A 65 -5.04 9.82 14.51
C ASP A 65 -5.61 9.83 13.09
N ASP A 66 -5.42 10.95 12.40
CA ASP A 66 -6.10 11.29 11.16
C ASP A 66 -5.42 10.73 9.89
N THR A 67 -4.34 9.94 10.00
CA THR A 67 -3.41 9.74 8.87
C THR A 67 -2.96 8.29 8.66
N ALA A 68 -3.80 7.30 8.92
CA ALA A 68 -3.48 5.92 8.55
C ALA A 68 -3.97 5.57 7.13
N VAL A 69 -3.15 4.85 6.36
CA VAL A 69 -3.56 4.34 5.05
C VAL A 69 -4.43 3.10 5.23
N ASN A 70 -5.66 3.16 4.72
CA ASN A 70 -6.64 2.09 4.86
C ASN A 70 -6.61 1.07 3.71
N ASN A 71 -6.20 1.49 2.50
CA ASN A 71 -6.03 0.59 1.36
C ASN A 71 -5.21 1.24 0.24
N PHE A 72 -4.79 0.44 -0.75
CA PHE A 72 -4.17 0.90 -1.99
C PHE A 72 -4.91 0.39 -3.21
N LYS A 73 -4.90 1.21 -4.27
CA LYS A 73 -5.18 0.81 -5.65
C LYS A 73 -3.94 1.04 -6.49
N PHE A 74 -3.75 0.20 -7.50
CA PHE A 74 -2.71 0.37 -8.51
C PHE A 74 -3.29 0.25 -9.92
N ARG A 75 -2.70 1.01 -10.84
CA ARG A 75 -2.88 0.86 -12.27
C ARG A 75 -1.73 0.06 -12.86
N CYS A 76 -2.08 -0.86 -13.74
CA CYS A 76 -1.16 -1.64 -14.53
C CYS A 76 -0.92 -0.96 -15.89
N SER A 77 0.23 -1.23 -16.52
CA SER A 77 0.58 -0.68 -17.84
C SER A 77 -0.38 -1.11 -18.96
N ASN A 78 -1.16 -2.16 -18.74
CA ASN A 78 -2.21 -2.61 -19.66
C ASN A 78 -3.59 -1.94 -19.41
N GLY A 79 -3.67 -0.97 -18.48
CA GLY A 79 -4.90 -0.27 -18.11
C GLY A 79 -5.75 -0.96 -17.03
N GLN A 80 -5.39 -2.17 -16.58
CA GLN A 80 -6.07 -2.84 -15.47
C GLN A 80 -5.85 -2.08 -14.16
N GLU A 81 -6.90 -1.95 -13.35
CA GLU A 81 -6.79 -1.50 -11.96
C GLU A 81 -6.86 -2.72 -11.03
N ILE A 82 -5.99 -2.74 -10.01
CA ILE A 82 -6.01 -3.73 -8.93
C ILE A 82 -6.17 -3.01 -7.59
N GLU A 83 -6.99 -3.58 -6.71
CA GLU A 83 -7.29 -3.05 -5.38
C GLU A 83 -6.86 -4.08 -4.33
N GLY A 84 -6.17 -3.61 -3.29
CA GLY A 84 -5.80 -4.46 -2.16
C GLY A 84 -7.00 -4.83 -1.29
N VAL A 85 -6.78 -5.74 -0.34
CA VAL A 85 -7.75 -6.05 0.72
C VAL A 85 -7.39 -5.21 1.93
N GLY A 86 -8.01 -4.03 2.01
CA GLY A 86 -7.89 -3.10 3.13
C GLY A 86 -9.26 -2.77 3.74
N LEU A 87 -9.31 -1.72 4.55
CA LEU A 87 -10.53 -1.34 5.26
C LEU A 87 -11.57 -0.69 4.32
N PRO A 88 -12.89 -0.86 4.62
CA PRO A 88 -13.96 -0.31 3.80
C PRO A 88 -14.12 1.22 3.96
N TRP A 89 -13.54 1.81 5.01
CA TRP A 89 -13.66 3.23 5.36
C TRP A 89 -12.66 4.12 4.62
N GLY A 90 -12.93 5.43 4.60
CA GLY A 90 -12.13 6.43 3.89
C GLY A 90 -12.45 6.57 2.40
N SER A 91 -11.69 7.44 1.73
CA SER A 91 -11.83 7.73 0.30
C SER A 91 -10.49 7.62 -0.41
N TYR A 92 -10.52 7.18 -1.67
CA TYR A 92 -9.34 7.18 -2.52
C TYR A 92 -8.99 8.61 -2.93
N GLY A 93 -7.72 8.96 -2.79
CA GLY A 93 -7.17 10.19 -3.35
C GLY A 93 -7.04 10.13 -4.88
N GLY A 94 -6.49 11.21 -5.45
CA GLY A 94 -6.10 11.22 -6.86
C GLY A 94 -5.08 10.12 -7.18
N TRP A 95 -5.06 9.71 -8.44
CA TRP A 95 -4.00 8.83 -8.94
C TRP A 95 -2.66 9.59 -8.97
N SER A 96 -1.57 8.90 -8.65
CA SER A 96 -0.23 9.40 -8.89
C SER A 96 0.03 9.57 -10.39
N ASP A 97 1.06 10.34 -10.71
CA ASP A 97 1.67 10.31 -12.04
C ASP A 97 2.05 8.88 -12.43
N SER A 98 2.03 8.62 -13.74
CA SER A 98 2.33 7.29 -14.29
C SER A 98 3.83 7.12 -14.52
N CYS A 99 4.42 6.05 -14.01
CA CYS A 99 5.77 5.62 -14.32
C CYS A 99 5.85 5.06 -15.74
N THR A 100 6.84 5.50 -16.52
CA THR A 100 7.03 5.05 -17.91
C THR A 100 7.52 3.60 -18.02
N ASN A 101 8.47 3.16 -17.17
CA ASN A 101 8.94 1.77 -17.15
C ASN A 101 8.51 0.99 -15.90
N GLY A 102 7.58 1.56 -15.14
CA GLY A 102 6.93 0.93 -14.00
C GLY A 102 7.52 1.29 -12.64
N ILE A 103 6.82 0.86 -11.61
CA ILE A 103 7.23 1.01 -10.22
C ILE A 103 8.31 -0.02 -9.90
N CYS A 104 9.47 0.43 -9.42
CA CYS A 104 10.63 -0.40 -9.13
C CYS A 104 11.11 -0.30 -7.68
N GLY A 105 10.49 0.55 -6.87
CA GLY A 105 10.84 0.71 -5.46
C GLY A 105 9.70 1.29 -4.65
N VAL A 106 9.81 1.17 -3.33
CA VAL A 106 8.87 1.74 -2.37
C VAL A 106 9.62 2.18 -1.11
N GLN A 107 9.21 3.31 -0.55
CA GLN A 107 9.57 3.78 0.78
C GLN A 107 8.28 4.01 1.57
N THR A 108 8.21 3.48 2.78
CA THR A 108 7.05 3.63 3.66
C THR A 108 7.38 4.53 4.83
N LYS A 109 6.40 5.31 5.27
CA LYS A 109 6.39 6.00 6.56
C LYS A 109 5.48 5.23 7.49
N VAL A 110 6.06 4.63 8.51
CA VAL A 110 5.35 3.86 9.54
C VAL A 110 5.47 4.63 10.85
N GLU A 111 4.37 4.82 11.58
CA GLU A 111 4.45 5.43 12.91
C GLU A 111 5.19 4.54 13.90
N GLY A 112 5.88 5.15 14.86
CA GLY A 112 6.42 4.42 16.00
C GLY A 112 5.31 4.08 17.00
N PRO A 113 5.60 3.23 18.00
CA PRO A 113 4.67 2.97 19.09
C PRO A 113 4.30 4.28 19.78
N GLN A 114 3.04 4.69 19.70
CA GLN A 114 2.50 5.73 20.56
C GLN A 114 2.13 5.09 21.92
N LEU A 115 1.99 5.89 22.99
CA LEU A 115 1.72 5.33 24.33
C LEU A 115 0.22 5.05 24.56
N TRP A 116 -0.65 5.56 23.68
CA TRP A 116 -2.11 5.53 23.75
C TRP A 116 -2.70 5.65 22.33
N GLY A 117 -3.01 4.54 21.63
CA GLY A 117 -3.61 4.59 20.30
C GLY A 117 -3.40 3.30 19.49
N ASP A 118 -3.78 3.30 18.20
CA ASP A 118 -3.53 2.17 17.28
C ASP A 118 -2.03 2.10 16.98
N ASP A 119 -1.29 1.37 17.82
CA ASP A 119 0.13 1.58 18.08
C ASP A 119 1.12 1.37 16.91
N THR A 120 0.71 1.06 15.69
CA THR A 120 1.61 1.12 14.51
C THR A 120 0.80 1.04 13.21
N ALA A 121 0.70 2.14 12.46
CA ALA A 121 0.08 2.13 11.12
C ALA A 121 1.03 2.69 10.05
N LEU A 122 0.81 2.28 8.79
CA LEU A 122 1.45 2.91 7.64
C LEU A 122 0.71 4.21 7.35
N ASN A 123 1.44 5.33 7.39
CA ASN A 123 0.87 6.65 7.14
C ASN A 123 1.06 7.13 5.71
N ASP A 124 2.16 6.73 5.09
CA ASP A 124 2.50 7.19 3.76
C ASP A 124 3.36 6.17 3.00
N ALA A 125 3.28 6.21 1.68
CA ALA A 125 4.11 5.41 0.80
C ALA A 125 4.52 6.22 -0.44
N ILE A 126 5.82 6.27 -0.69
CA ILE A 126 6.41 6.82 -1.91
C ILE A 126 6.83 5.65 -2.79
N PHE A 127 6.33 5.62 -4.03
CA PHE A 127 6.74 4.66 -5.04
C PHE A 127 7.74 5.30 -5.99
N PHE A 128 8.79 4.56 -6.32
CA PHE A 128 9.84 5.02 -7.23
C PHE A 128 9.63 4.47 -8.63
N CYS A 129 9.68 5.35 -9.62
CA CYS A 129 9.65 4.98 -11.02
C CYS A 129 11.05 4.59 -11.51
N CYS A 130 11.05 3.58 -12.36
CA CYS A 130 12.06 3.37 -13.38
C CYS A 130 11.37 3.60 -14.74
#